data_AF-F2TEJ9-F1
#
_entry.id   AF-F2TEJ9-F1
#
_cell.length_a   1.000
_cell.length_b   1.000
_cell.length_c   1.000
_cell.angle_alpha   90.00
_cell.angle_beta   90.00
_cell.angle_gamma   90.00
#
_symmetry.space_group_name_H-M   'P 1'
#
loop_
_entity.id
_entity.type
_entity.pdbx_description
1 polymer ?
#
loop_
_entity_poly.entity_id
_entity_poly.type
_entity_poly.pdbx_seq_one_letter_code
_entity_poly.pdbx_strand_id
1 'polypeptide(L)'
;MVGIGQRSSILSQGSRPSSKDGAKKNIWSSMLDGVASGKRLPEKNLLVLGGTPDSQREFLETLSSDESDPRMHSERRNGRAPPIANQFALGYTYQDVLDADQEDILARVSIYLLSEPSSSFAPLLKPLLTPKTVPETLIVILLDWENPWTWVRQLREWLRLLRSVLISLDDETKVVMEEVMTEWRDHKRGGDPASSAGGGMTTSGGPVTIPLGPGEWDEGLGIPMCVVCQGAEKIEKLEKEHGWHEEEFDFILQFMRTILLKHGASLIYTTPFLANSLQSLIHSSLGIHSLLKRQSLKHNVIDRDKILIPSNWDSWGKIRIIREGFDMEGVGTGWSIEIQDKPKQFHGVSETDGNPDEGNARSNPEQEAMEDGSSATLIYEQTIRDPKRDLSIARSSQPGGDKAIEVETRDMQSFLSDQLQVLDQLKAEDEQRDKQLRKGGLLKDQENNISLDEPSRVNEHIGPVQFNMGGIQVDADDMLRKLKEREANRTPVRKDTLPQTPTTSPGSGTGDDKMQNQALASFFAGLVNKKTAGSPRPGPNY
;
A
#
# COMPACT_ATOMS: atom_id res chain seq x y z
N MET A 1 67.98 -22.10 39.37
CA MET A 1 68.59 -23.45 39.45
C MET A 1 67.65 -24.33 40.25
N VAL A 2 67.19 -25.42 39.62
CA VAL A 2 66.02 -26.23 39.98
C VAL A 2 66.27 -27.08 41.22
N GLY A 3 65.22 -27.23 42.03
CA GLY A 3 65.18 -27.97 43.29
C GLY A 3 65.07 -29.49 43.17
N ILE A 4 65.42 -30.12 44.28
CA ILE A 4 65.61 -31.55 44.55
C ILE A 4 64.30 -32.20 45.03
N GLY A 5 64.06 -33.45 44.63
CA GLY A 5 63.67 -34.50 45.60
C GLY A 5 62.26 -35.08 45.52
N GLN A 6 62.16 -36.30 44.98
CA GLN A 6 61.02 -37.22 45.07
C GLN A 6 60.72 -37.68 46.51
N ARG A 7 59.45 -38.01 46.81
CA ARG A 7 59.05 -39.38 47.22
C ARG A 7 57.53 -39.55 47.34
N SER A 8 57.07 -40.68 46.82
CA SER A 8 55.71 -41.23 46.87
C SER A 8 55.47 -42.04 48.15
N SER A 9 54.22 -42.04 48.64
CA SER A 9 53.70 -43.11 49.51
C SER A 9 52.19 -43.29 49.27
N ILE A 10 51.77 -44.55 49.19
CA ILE A 10 50.41 -45.04 49.00
C ILE A 10 50.06 -45.88 50.24
N LEU A 11 48.78 -45.85 50.64
CA LEU A 11 47.97 -46.74 51.53
C LEU A 11 47.18 -45.84 52.51
N SER A 12 45.90 -46.05 52.86
CA SER A 12 44.92 -47.11 52.67
C SER A 12 43.53 -46.54 53.01
N GLN A 13 42.50 -47.23 52.52
CA GLN A 13 41.05 -46.95 52.59
C GLN A 13 40.47 -46.69 53.99
N GLY A 14 39.42 -45.87 54.02
CA GLY A 14 38.43 -45.77 55.09
C GLY A 14 37.09 -45.26 54.54
N SER A 15 36.25 -46.18 54.07
CA SER A 15 34.90 -45.94 53.55
C SER A 15 33.88 -45.72 54.68
N ARG A 16 33.01 -44.71 54.57
CA ARG A 16 31.58 -44.76 54.94
C ARG A 16 30.81 -43.56 54.33
N PRO A 17 29.49 -43.71 54.11
CA PRO A 17 28.80 -43.19 52.92
C PRO A 17 28.02 -41.91 53.22
N SER A 18 27.98 -40.98 52.27
CA SER A 18 27.04 -39.86 52.32
C SER A 18 26.43 -39.57 50.95
N SER A 19 25.11 -39.59 50.95
CA SER A 19 24.13 -39.12 49.96
C SER A 19 24.45 -39.28 48.47
N LYS A 20 23.83 -40.33 47.93
CA LYS A 20 23.10 -40.38 46.66
C LYS A 20 22.39 -39.05 46.34
N ASP A 21 23.05 -38.10 45.67
CA ASP A 21 22.42 -37.01 44.89
C ASP A 21 23.42 -36.24 43.98
N GLY A 22 24.44 -36.93 43.44
CA GLY A 22 25.44 -36.33 42.54
C GLY A 22 25.08 -36.31 41.04
N ALA A 23 23.96 -36.91 40.63
CA ALA A 23 23.67 -37.17 39.21
C ALA A 23 22.48 -36.39 38.63
N LYS A 24 21.86 -35.46 39.37
CA LYS A 24 20.67 -34.72 38.91
C LYS A 24 20.94 -33.28 38.46
N LYS A 25 22.15 -32.75 38.64
CA LYS A 25 22.48 -31.36 38.29
C LYS A 25 22.89 -31.13 36.83
N ASN A 26 23.08 -32.17 36.02
CA ASN A 26 23.58 -32.03 34.65
C ASN A 26 22.63 -32.48 33.54
N ILE A 27 21.44 -32.96 33.88
CA ILE A 27 20.47 -33.39 32.86
C ILE A 27 19.79 -32.16 32.26
N TRP A 28 19.42 -31.19 33.10
CA TRP A 28 18.81 -29.94 32.62
C TRP A 28 19.80 -29.05 31.89
N SER A 29 21.08 -29.00 32.29
CA SER A 29 22.10 -28.31 31.52
C SER A 29 22.46 -29.04 30.24
N SER A 30 22.58 -30.38 30.21
CA SER A 30 22.83 -31.08 28.94
C SER A 30 21.61 -31.12 28.02
N MET A 31 20.39 -31.01 28.56
CA MET A 31 19.17 -30.91 27.77
C MET A 31 18.95 -29.48 27.28
N LEU A 32 19.30 -28.45 28.07
CA LEU A 32 19.33 -27.06 27.62
C LEU A 32 20.47 -26.81 26.63
N ASP A 33 21.65 -27.35 26.86
CA ASP A 33 22.77 -27.31 25.92
C ASP A 33 22.47 -28.16 24.70
N GLY A 34 21.76 -29.28 24.83
CA GLY A 34 21.29 -30.10 23.70
C GLY A 34 20.21 -29.40 22.86
N VAL A 35 19.34 -28.59 23.48
CA VAL A 35 18.35 -27.75 22.80
C VAL A 35 18.98 -26.47 22.24
N ALA A 36 19.98 -25.90 22.92
CA ALA A 36 20.78 -24.77 22.45
C ALA A 36 21.80 -25.16 21.36
N SER A 37 22.25 -26.42 21.37
CA SER A 37 23.05 -27.09 20.35
C SER A 37 22.18 -27.71 19.25
N GLY A 38 20.87 -27.76 19.41
CA GLY A 38 19.96 -28.02 18.31
C GLY A 38 20.26 -26.96 17.25
N LYS A 39 20.46 -27.38 15.99
CA LYS A 39 20.76 -26.46 14.88
C LYS A 39 19.72 -25.34 14.90
N ARG A 40 20.10 -24.16 15.39
CA ARG A 40 19.22 -22.99 15.34
C ARG A 40 18.93 -22.77 13.86
N LEU A 41 17.65 -22.81 13.51
CA LEU A 41 17.22 -22.59 12.14
C LEU A 41 17.78 -21.25 11.67
N PRO A 42 18.37 -21.17 10.45
CA PRO A 42 18.80 -19.91 9.89
C PRO A 42 17.65 -18.90 9.88
N GLU A 43 17.87 -17.74 10.50
CA GLU A 43 16.90 -16.65 10.58
C GLU A 43 17.20 -15.65 9.46
N LYS A 44 16.22 -15.42 8.59
CA LYS A 44 16.30 -14.51 7.46
C LYS A 44 15.26 -13.41 7.63
N ASN A 45 15.51 -12.21 7.12
CA ASN A 45 14.60 -11.08 7.22
C ASN A 45 14.18 -10.58 5.84
N LEU A 46 12.89 -10.34 5.66
CA LEU A 46 12.32 -9.77 4.46
C LEU A 46 11.63 -8.46 4.81
N LEU A 47 12.13 -7.34 4.31
CA LEU A 47 11.50 -6.03 4.47
C LEU A 47 10.69 -5.69 3.23
N VAL A 48 9.38 -5.87 3.29
CA VAL A 48 8.44 -5.64 2.19
C VAL A 48 7.85 -4.23 2.31
N LEU A 49 8.07 -3.42 1.27
CA LEU A 49 7.74 -2.01 1.21
C LEU A 49 6.78 -1.75 0.04
N GLY A 50 5.79 -0.90 0.26
CA GLY A 50 4.81 -0.52 -0.76
C GLY A 50 3.63 -1.48 -0.84
N GLY A 51 2.85 -1.32 -1.91
CA GLY A 51 1.60 -2.02 -2.12
C GLY A 51 0.49 -1.61 -1.14
N THR A 52 -0.61 -2.36 -1.18
CA THR A 52 -1.73 -2.24 -0.24
C THR A 52 -1.71 -3.42 0.74
N PRO A 53 -2.47 -3.38 1.84
CA PRO A 53 -2.59 -4.55 2.71
C PRO A 53 -3.02 -5.83 1.97
N ASP A 54 -3.84 -5.68 0.93
CA ASP A 54 -4.31 -6.78 0.08
C ASP A 54 -3.22 -7.25 -0.89
N SER A 55 -2.50 -6.33 -1.55
CA SER A 55 -1.42 -6.72 -2.48
C SER A 55 -0.22 -7.34 -1.75
N GLN A 56 0.06 -6.92 -0.51
CA GLN A 56 1.03 -7.57 0.36
C GLN A 56 0.61 -8.99 0.74
N ARG A 57 -0.69 -9.21 0.99
CA ARG A 57 -1.23 -10.55 1.23
C ARG A 57 -1.08 -11.42 -0.01
N GLU A 58 -1.44 -10.90 -1.19
CA GLU A 58 -1.26 -11.59 -2.46
C GLU A 58 0.21 -11.95 -2.72
N PHE A 59 1.14 -11.03 -2.42
CA PHE A 59 2.58 -11.29 -2.51
C PHE A 59 3.00 -12.46 -1.61
N LEU A 60 2.54 -12.49 -0.36
CA LEU A 60 2.84 -13.56 0.59
C LEU A 60 2.21 -14.90 0.18
N GLU A 61 0.99 -14.88 -0.35
CA GLU A 61 0.32 -16.07 -0.90
C GLU A 61 1.09 -16.60 -2.11
N THR A 62 1.54 -15.72 -3.01
CA THR A 62 2.35 -16.09 -4.18
C THR A 62 3.73 -16.64 -3.76
N LEU A 63 4.38 -16.04 -2.76
CA LEU A 63 5.67 -16.49 -2.23
C LEU A 63 5.59 -17.85 -1.54
N SER A 64 4.45 -18.16 -0.92
CA SER A 64 4.20 -19.42 -0.20
C SER A 64 3.54 -20.51 -1.05
N SER A 65 3.08 -20.17 -2.26
CA SER A 65 2.44 -21.11 -3.17
C SER A 65 3.46 -22.08 -3.78
N ASP A 66 3.19 -23.38 -3.62
CA ASP A 66 3.94 -24.45 -4.26
C ASP A 66 3.06 -25.06 -5.36
N GLU A 67 3.35 -24.75 -6.62
CA GLU A 67 2.58 -25.25 -7.76
C GLU A 67 2.82 -26.75 -8.03
N SER A 68 3.79 -27.39 -7.38
CA SER A 68 4.14 -28.77 -7.66
C SER A 68 3.12 -29.80 -7.15
N ASP A 69 2.23 -29.43 -6.21
CA ASP A 69 1.16 -30.31 -5.73
C ASP A 69 -0.20 -29.58 -5.56
N PRO A 70 -1.06 -29.54 -6.60
CA PRO A 70 -2.40 -28.95 -6.50
C PRO A 70 -3.34 -29.67 -5.53
N ARG A 71 -2.99 -30.87 -5.03
CA ARG A 71 -3.79 -31.62 -4.03
C ARG A 71 -3.48 -31.16 -2.60
N MET A 72 -2.31 -30.56 -2.37
CA MET A 72 -1.89 -30.03 -1.06
C MET A 72 -2.44 -28.64 -0.74
N HIS A 73 -3.06 -27.94 -1.71
CA HIS A 73 -3.72 -26.66 -1.50
C HIS A 73 -4.83 -26.73 -0.41
N SER A 74 -5.44 -27.91 -0.22
CA SER A 74 -6.54 -28.12 0.71
C SER A 74 -6.08 -28.57 2.11
N GLU A 75 -5.05 -29.42 2.21
CA GLU A 75 -4.60 -29.95 3.51
C GLU A 75 -3.70 -28.98 4.29
N ARG A 76 -2.92 -28.13 3.61
CA ARG A 76 -2.07 -27.11 4.27
C ARG A 76 -2.86 -25.99 4.94
N ARG A 77 -4.15 -25.81 4.63
CA ARG A 77 -5.04 -24.91 5.39
C ARG A 77 -5.28 -25.35 6.84
N ASN A 78 -4.93 -26.59 7.19
CA ASN A 78 -5.06 -27.07 8.58
C ASN A 78 -3.90 -26.61 9.49
N GLY A 79 -2.77 -26.18 8.92
CA GLY A 79 -1.80 -25.35 9.61
C GLY A 79 -2.18 -23.88 9.38
N ARG A 80 -2.75 -23.20 10.37
CA ARG A 80 -3.10 -21.77 10.23
C ARG A 80 -1.87 -20.99 9.78
N ALA A 81 -1.90 -20.48 8.55
CA ALA A 81 -0.93 -19.49 8.10
C ALA A 81 -0.87 -18.37 9.16
N PRO A 82 0.35 -17.93 9.55
CA PRO A 82 0.48 -16.95 10.61
C PRO A 82 -0.29 -15.68 10.25
N PRO A 83 -1.01 -15.10 11.23
CA PRO A 83 -1.83 -13.92 10.96
C PRO A 83 -0.95 -12.76 10.49
N ILE A 84 -1.39 -12.08 9.44
CA ILE A 84 -0.72 -10.89 8.91
C ILE A 84 -1.30 -9.67 9.60
N ALA A 85 -0.47 -8.95 10.36
CA ALA A 85 -0.89 -7.78 11.11
C ALA A 85 -0.46 -6.46 10.43
N ASN A 86 -1.01 -6.14 9.25
CA ASN A 86 -0.52 -5.03 8.40
C ASN A 86 -1.47 -3.81 8.27
N GLN A 87 -2.42 -3.61 9.19
CA GLN A 87 -3.46 -2.58 9.04
C GLN A 87 -3.11 -1.19 9.57
N PHE A 88 -2.27 -1.07 10.62
CA PHE A 88 -2.11 0.22 11.34
C PHE A 88 -0.68 0.58 11.76
N ALA A 89 0.31 -0.27 11.48
CA ALA A 89 1.71 -0.07 11.87
C ALA A 89 2.65 -0.89 10.97
N LEU A 90 3.91 -1.04 11.39
CA LEU A 90 4.81 -2.04 10.84
C LEU A 90 4.16 -3.43 11.01
N GLY A 91 3.78 -4.02 9.89
CA GLY A 91 3.23 -5.37 9.88
C GLY A 91 4.30 -6.41 10.08
N TYR A 92 3.91 -7.54 10.67
CA TYR A 92 4.80 -8.67 10.90
C TYR A 92 4.09 -9.97 10.60
N THR A 93 4.82 -10.90 9.98
CA THR A 93 4.49 -12.31 9.88
C THR A 93 5.80 -13.10 9.73
N TYR A 94 5.73 -14.42 9.68
CA TYR A 94 6.89 -15.27 9.45
C TYR A 94 6.53 -16.45 8.56
N GLN A 95 7.52 -17.06 7.92
CA GLN A 95 7.34 -18.24 7.09
C GLN A 95 8.52 -19.20 7.29
N ASP A 96 8.21 -20.47 7.48
CA ASP A 96 9.22 -21.54 7.46
C ASP A 96 9.38 -22.01 6.01
N VAL A 97 10.62 -21.96 5.51
CA VAL A 97 10.97 -22.40 4.15
C VAL A 97 11.40 -23.85 4.22
N LEU A 98 10.68 -24.72 3.50
CA LEU A 98 10.96 -26.15 3.42
C LEU A 98 11.91 -26.47 2.26
N ASP A 99 12.64 -27.58 2.38
CA ASP A 99 13.43 -28.14 1.28
C ASP A 99 12.52 -28.77 0.20
N ALA A 100 13.09 -29.19 -0.93
CA ALA A 100 12.37 -29.64 -2.11
C ALA A 100 11.50 -30.89 -1.88
N ASP A 101 11.81 -31.71 -0.88
CA ASP A 101 11.02 -32.87 -0.45
C ASP A 101 9.93 -32.52 0.59
N GLN A 102 9.90 -31.26 1.05
CA GLN A 102 8.97 -30.73 2.05
C GLN A 102 9.13 -31.36 3.44
N GLU A 103 10.26 -32.01 3.73
CA GLU A 103 10.50 -32.65 5.04
C GLU A 103 11.30 -31.74 5.97
N ASP A 104 12.39 -31.15 5.47
CA ASP A 104 13.31 -30.35 6.26
C ASP A 104 13.03 -28.84 6.16
N ILE A 105 13.10 -28.14 7.30
CA ILE A 105 13.06 -26.66 7.32
C ILE A 105 14.47 -26.12 7.05
N LEU A 106 14.62 -25.40 5.94
CA LEU A 106 15.88 -24.76 5.54
C LEU A 106 16.17 -23.47 6.30
N ALA A 107 15.15 -22.64 6.51
CA ALA A 107 15.27 -21.34 7.16
C ALA A 107 13.91 -20.83 7.65
N ARG A 108 13.93 -19.92 8.63
CA ARG A 108 12.77 -19.13 9.03
C ARG A 108 12.93 -17.71 8.51
N VAL A 109 11.98 -17.26 7.70
CA VAL A 109 11.94 -15.89 7.15
C VAL A 109 10.98 -15.06 8.00
N SER A 110 11.51 -14.06 8.71
CA SER A 110 10.73 -13.01 9.37
C SER A 110 10.39 -11.92 8.37
N ILE A 111 9.12 -11.61 8.20
CA ILE A 111 8.64 -10.68 7.17
C ILE A 111 8.03 -9.45 7.83
N TYR A 112 8.62 -8.29 7.54
CA TYR A 112 8.19 -6.98 8.01
C TYR A 112 7.53 -6.24 6.85
N LEU A 113 6.34 -5.69 7.07
CA LEU A 113 5.48 -5.12 6.03
C LEU A 113 5.23 -3.64 6.28
N LEU A 114 5.45 -2.79 5.28
CA LEU A 114 5.16 -1.36 5.37
C LEU A 114 4.55 -0.84 4.07
N SER A 115 3.28 -0.42 4.11
CA SER A 115 2.54 0.00 2.91
C SER A 115 2.88 1.40 2.42
N GLU A 116 3.25 2.33 3.32
CA GLU A 116 3.43 3.74 3.00
C GLU A 116 4.84 4.25 3.35
N PRO A 117 5.48 5.06 2.49
CA PRO A 117 6.81 5.63 2.72
C PRO A 117 6.75 6.82 3.70
N SER A 118 6.18 6.61 4.89
CA SER A 118 6.10 7.65 5.92
C SER A 118 7.33 7.65 6.83
N SER A 119 7.93 8.84 6.99
CA SER A 119 9.07 9.07 7.88
C SER A 119 8.78 8.67 9.34
N SER A 120 7.50 8.69 9.75
CA SER A 120 7.06 8.23 11.07
C SER A 120 7.39 6.76 11.36
N PHE A 121 7.56 5.94 10.31
CA PHE A 121 7.93 4.53 10.45
C PHE A 121 9.44 4.27 10.39
N ALA A 122 10.25 5.27 10.02
CA ALA A 122 11.71 5.15 10.01
C ALA A 122 12.30 4.66 11.36
N PRO A 123 11.83 5.13 12.54
CA PRO A 123 12.30 4.63 13.83
C PRO A 123 11.96 3.16 14.10
N LEU A 124 10.97 2.58 13.41
CA LEU A 124 10.61 1.17 13.55
C LEU A 124 11.52 0.25 12.73
N LEU A 125 12.14 0.77 11.67
CA LEU A 125 13.05 0.01 10.81
C LEU A 125 14.44 -0.11 11.44
N LYS A 126 14.90 0.95 12.13
CA LYS A 126 16.24 0.99 12.73
C LYS A 126 16.56 -0.21 13.64
N PRO A 127 15.71 -0.64 14.59
CA PRO A 127 16.01 -1.78 15.44
C PRO A 127 16.08 -3.13 14.73
N LEU A 128 15.53 -3.23 13.51
CA LEU A 128 15.57 -4.44 12.70
C LEU A 128 16.91 -4.61 11.98
N LEU A 129 17.65 -3.52 11.79
CA LEU A 129 18.91 -3.46 11.06
C LEU A 129 20.05 -3.36 12.07
N THR A 130 20.69 -4.51 12.32
CA THR A 130 21.81 -4.66 13.24
C THR A 130 22.97 -5.34 12.50
N PRO A 131 24.19 -5.34 13.05
CA PRO A 131 25.33 -6.01 12.41
C PRO A 131 25.08 -7.50 12.11
N LYS A 132 24.21 -8.15 12.90
CA LYS A 132 23.86 -9.56 12.72
C LYS A 132 22.73 -9.79 11.71
N THR A 133 21.79 -8.86 11.61
CA THR A 133 20.59 -9.03 10.78
C THR A 133 20.78 -8.48 9.37
N VAL A 134 21.63 -7.47 9.16
CA VAL A 134 21.90 -6.88 7.85
C VAL A 134 22.32 -7.90 6.79
N PRO A 135 23.28 -8.83 7.04
CA PRO A 135 23.65 -9.85 6.06
C PRO A 135 22.51 -10.80 5.70
N GLU A 136 21.53 -10.92 6.58
CA GLU A 136 20.39 -11.83 6.48
C GLU A 136 19.11 -11.14 5.99
N THR A 137 19.20 -9.87 5.56
CA THR A 137 18.05 -9.05 5.18
C THR A 137 17.97 -8.84 3.67
N LEU A 138 16.76 -8.99 3.11
CA LEU A 138 16.42 -8.59 1.74
C LEU A 138 15.32 -7.51 1.77
N ILE A 139 15.52 -6.44 1.02
CA ILE A 139 14.49 -5.42 0.79
C ILE A 139 13.66 -5.82 -0.43
N VAL A 140 12.35 -5.82 -0.31
CA VAL A 140 11.40 -6.03 -1.40
C VAL A 140 10.53 -4.80 -1.56
N ILE A 141 10.51 -4.20 -2.75
CA ILE A 141 9.61 -3.09 -3.07
C ILE A 141 8.52 -3.60 -4.00
N LEU A 142 7.27 -3.45 -3.58
CA LEU A 142 6.08 -3.84 -4.34
C LEU A 142 5.59 -2.65 -5.18
N LEU A 143 5.46 -2.90 -6.48
CA LEU A 143 4.84 -2.01 -7.45
C LEU A 143 3.64 -2.71 -8.08
N ASP A 144 2.70 -1.96 -8.67
CA ASP A 144 1.48 -2.52 -9.27
C ASP A 144 1.33 -2.04 -10.72
N TRP A 145 1.11 -2.99 -11.63
CA TRP A 145 0.79 -2.77 -13.04
C TRP A 145 -0.55 -2.08 -13.28
N GLU A 146 -1.34 -1.83 -12.24
CA GLU A 146 -2.52 -0.96 -12.33
C GLU A 146 -2.16 0.50 -12.57
N ASN A 147 -1.04 0.97 -11.99
CA ASN A 147 -0.61 2.36 -12.09
C ASN A 147 0.89 2.46 -12.40
N PRO A 148 1.37 1.92 -13.54
CA PRO A 148 2.80 1.96 -13.92
C PRO A 148 3.40 3.35 -13.93
N TRP A 149 2.63 4.38 -14.29
CA TRP A 149 3.07 5.79 -14.28
C TRP A 149 3.56 6.29 -12.91
N THR A 150 3.23 5.64 -11.79
CA THR A 150 3.69 6.06 -10.45
C THR A 150 5.00 5.40 -10.02
N TRP A 151 5.51 4.42 -10.75
CA TRP A 151 6.57 3.53 -10.28
C TRP A 151 7.86 4.24 -9.88
N VAL A 152 8.38 5.11 -10.76
CA VAL A 152 9.66 5.80 -10.52
C VAL A 152 9.54 6.75 -9.32
N ARG A 153 8.39 7.44 -9.18
CA ARG A 153 8.10 8.29 -8.02
C ARG A 153 8.05 7.48 -6.72
N GLN A 154 7.32 6.36 -6.71
CA GLN A 154 7.19 5.48 -5.56
C GLN A 154 8.56 4.90 -5.15
N LEU A 155 9.34 4.43 -6.13
CA LEU A 155 10.67 3.89 -5.88
C LEU A 155 11.61 4.96 -5.28
N ARG A 156 11.57 6.19 -5.81
CA ARG A 156 12.34 7.32 -5.28
C ARG A 156 11.99 7.61 -3.81
N GLU A 157 10.70 7.61 -3.48
CA GLU A 157 10.23 7.87 -2.11
C GLU A 157 10.70 6.78 -1.13
N TRP A 158 10.58 5.52 -1.53
CA TRP A 158 11.09 4.38 -0.74
C TRP A 158 12.60 4.44 -0.55
N LEU A 159 13.36 4.73 -1.61
CA LEU A 159 14.82 4.82 -1.53
C LEU A 159 15.29 5.99 -0.66
N ARG A 160 14.61 7.14 -0.69
CA ARG A 160 14.91 8.26 0.20
C ARG A 160 14.64 7.89 1.66
N LEU A 161 13.50 7.27 1.95
CA LEU A 161 13.18 6.78 3.29
C LEU A 161 14.25 5.78 3.76
N LEU A 162 14.59 4.79 2.94
CA LEU A 162 15.61 3.80 3.24
C LEU A 162 16.98 4.45 3.50
N ARG A 163 17.44 5.33 2.60
CA ARG A 163 18.70 6.08 2.80
C ARG A 163 18.71 6.83 4.13
N SER A 164 17.61 7.53 4.47
CA SER A 164 17.51 8.25 5.74
C SER A 164 17.66 7.33 6.95
N VAL A 165 17.08 6.12 6.91
CA VAL A 165 17.21 5.10 7.97
C VAL A 165 18.64 4.56 8.02
N LEU A 166 19.18 4.16 6.87
CA LEU A 166 20.49 3.52 6.73
C LEU A 166 21.64 4.44 7.15
N ILE A 167 21.57 5.72 6.81
CA ILE A 167 22.54 6.74 7.27
C ILE A 167 22.47 6.92 8.78
N SER A 168 21.29 6.74 9.39
CA SER A 168 21.08 6.88 10.84
C SER A 168 21.56 5.69 11.67
N LEU A 169 22.00 4.59 11.04
CA LEU A 169 22.55 3.41 11.72
C LEU A 169 23.92 3.71 12.33
N ASP A 170 24.30 2.90 13.31
CA ASP A 170 25.63 2.92 13.93
C ASP A 170 26.73 2.49 12.94
N ASP A 171 27.96 2.89 13.26
CA ASP A 171 29.12 2.67 12.38
C ASP A 171 29.46 1.17 12.24
N GLU A 172 29.23 0.35 13.27
CA GLU A 172 29.44 -1.10 13.20
C GLU A 172 28.53 -1.74 12.15
N THR A 173 27.25 -1.35 12.14
CA THR A 173 26.29 -1.82 11.13
C THR A 173 26.67 -1.35 9.73
N LYS A 174 27.18 -0.12 9.58
CA LYS A 174 27.64 0.42 8.28
C LYS A 174 28.85 -0.33 7.72
N VAL A 175 29.81 -0.73 8.56
CA VAL A 175 30.95 -1.57 8.14
C VAL A 175 30.45 -2.90 7.58
N VAL A 176 29.51 -3.56 8.27
CA VAL A 176 28.90 -4.80 7.78
C VAL A 176 28.15 -4.58 6.46
N MET A 177 27.46 -3.45 6.30
CA MET A 177 26.81 -3.10 5.03
C MET A 177 27.81 -2.98 3.88
N GLU A 178 28.99 -2.39 4.10
CA GLU A 178 30.06 -2.31 3.09
C GLU A 178 30.62 -3.70 2.72
N GLU A 179 30.78 -4.58 3.70
CA GLU A 179 31.17 -5.99 3.49
C GLU A 179 30.13 -6.72 2.63
N VAL A 180 28.85 -6.61 2.99
CA VAL A 180 27.73 -7.18 2.21
C VAL A 180 27.75 -6.65 0.79
N MET A 181 27.95 -5.34 0.57
CA MET A 181 28.03 -4.79 -0.80
C MET A 181 29.23 -5.33 -1.58
N THR A 182 30.37 -5.54 -0.92
CA THR A 182 31.56 -6.11 -1.57
C THR A 182 31.28 -7.55 -2.01
N GLU A 183 30.71 -8.37 -1.12
CA GLU A 183 30.32 -9.74 -1.45
C GLU A 183 29.31 -9.79 -2.60
N TRP A 184 28.28 -8.94 -2.55
CA TRP A 184 27.23 -8.90 -3.57
C TRP A 184 27.72 -8.37 -4.93
N ARG A 185 28.70 -7.46 -4.97
CA ARG A 185 29.31 -7.00 -6.23
C ARG A 185 29.99 -8.15 -6.96
N ASP A 186 30.66 -9.04 -6.24
CA ASP A 186 31.39 -10.18 -6.79
C ASP A 186 30.51 -11.43 -6.98
N HIS A 187 29.40 -11.52 -6.24
CA HIS A 187 28.49 -12.67 -6.24
C HIS A 187 27.97 -12.97 -7.65
N LYS A 188 28.13 -14.22 -8.10
CA LYS A 188 27.60 -14.75 -9.39
C LYS A 188 28.12 -14.07 -10.68
N ARG A 189 29.12 -13.17 -10.62
CA ARG A 189 29.82 -12.65 -11.83
C ARG A 189 30.82 -13.64 -12.42
N GLY A 190 31.33 -14.56 -11.60
CA GLY A 190 31.98 -15.78 -12.05
C GLY A 190 30.91 -16.80 -12.41
N GLY A 191 30.74 -17.07 -13.70
CA GLY A 191 29.60 -17.77 -14.28
C GLY A 191 29.13 -19.02 -13.53
N ASP A 192 27.84 -19.32 -13.68
CA ASP A 192 27.26 -20.57 -13.23
C ASP A 192 28.10 -21.72 -13.84
N PRO A 193 28.66 -22.68 -13.06
CA PRO A 193 29.43 -23.79 -13.61
C PRO A 193 28.66 -24.65 -14.63
N ALA A 194 27.33 -24.48 -14.70
CA ALA A 194 26.47 -25.07 -15.73
C ALA A 194 26.49 -24.32 -17.08
N SER A 195 26.79 -23.02 -17.08
CA SER A 195 26.92 -22.19 -18.29
C SER A 195 28.35 -22.12 -18.84
N SER A 196 29.34 -22.61 -18.09
CA SER A 196 30.74 -22.73 -18.52
C SER A 196 31.06 -24.08 -19.17
N ALA A 197 30.19 -24.59 -20.03
CA ALA A 197 30.50 -25.79 -20.85
C ALA A 197 31.49 -25.51 -22.00
N GLY A 198 32.05 -24.28 -22.10
CA GLY A 198 33.00 -23.91 -23.16
C GLY A 198 34.21 -23.07 -22.74
N GLY A 199 34.40 -22.78 -21.45
CA GLY A 199 35.51 -21.95 -20.96
C GLY A 199 36.44 -22.78 -20.08
N GLY A 200 37.65 -23.05 -20.56
CA GLY A 200 38.62 -23.92 -19.89
C GLY A 200 38.88 -23.55 -18.42
N MET A 201 38.93 -24.60 -17.60
CA MET A 201 39.49 -24.54 -16.25
C MET A 201 40.95 -24.06 -16.35
N THR A 202 41.23 -22.80 -16.02
CA THR A 202 42.60 -22.32 -15.86
C THR A 202 43.10 -22.73 -14.47
N THR A 203 44.07 -23.64 -14.45
CA THR A 203 44.62 -24.25 -13.23
C THR A 203 45.66 -23.39 -12.51
N SER A 204 45.67 -22.05 -12.67
CA SER A 204 46.74 -21.21 -12.09
C SER A 204 46.48 -19.70 -12.05
N GLY A 205 45.25 -19.24 -11.80
CA GLY A 205 44.98 -17.84 -11.52
C GLY A 205 43.89 -17.71 -10.46
N GLY A 206 44.07 -16.82 -9.48
CA GLY A 206 43.01 -16.48 -8.53
C GLY A 206 41.72 -16.02 -9.24
N PRO A 207 40.59 -15.87 -8.52
CA PRO A 207 39.33 -15.46 -9.12
C PRO A 207 39.52 -14.16 -9.92
N VAL A 208 39.31 -14.24 -11.24
CA VAL A 208 39.39 -13.07 -12.12
C VAL A 208 38.12 -12.26 -11.91
N THR A 209 38.21 -11.18 -11.13
CA THR A 209 37.14 -10.20 -10.95
C THR A 209 37.02 -9.36 -12.22
N ILE A 210 35.92 -9.54 -12.97
CA ILE A 210 35.61 -8.72 -14.14
C ILE A 210 35.20 -7.32 -13.63
N PRO A 211 35.77 -6.23 -14.17
CA PRO A 211 35.41 -4.88 -13.73
C PRO A 211 33.93 -4.61 -13.98
N LEU A 212 33.31 -3.84 -13.09
CA LEU A 212 31.90 -3.44 -13.19
C LEU A 212 31.66 -2.59 -14.45
N GLY A 213 30.53 -2.84 -15.11
CA GLY A 213 30.06 -2.01 -16.21
C GLY A 213 29.55 -0.65 -15.73
N PRO A 214 29.32 0.30 -16.65
CA PRO A 214 28.73 1.59 -16.30
C PRO A 214 27.34 1.40 -15.70
N GLY A 215 27.03 2.14 -14.63
CA GLY A 215 25.76 2.05 -13.94
C GLY A 215 25.64 0.87 -12.97
N GLU A 216 26.59 -0.07 -12.93
CA GLU A 216 26.47 -1.27 -12.10
C GLU A 216 26.96 -0.98 -10.68
N TRP A 217 26.04 -1.04 -9.71
CA TRP A 217 26.33 -0.80 -8.28
C TRP A 217 26.88 0.61 -7.95
N ASP A 218 26.56 1.61 -8.77
CA ASP A 218 26.90 3.02 -8.49
C ASP A 218 26.25 3.54 -7.19
N GLU A 219 25.08 3.01 -6.83
CA GLU A 219 24.18 3.52 -5.78
C GLU A 219 23.78 2.40 -4.80
N GLY A 220 24.70 1.49 -4.47
CA GLY A 220 24.45 0.38 -3.54
C GLY A 220 23.94 0.84 -2.17
N LEU A 221 22.89 0.20 -1.66
CA LEU A 221 22.22 0.60 -0.41
C LEU A 221 22.85 0.02 0.86
N GLY A 222 23.71 -0.99 0.75
CA GLY A 222 24.20 -1.75 1.91
C GLY A 222 23.40 -3.00 2.26
N ILE A 223 22.20 -3.15 1.67
CA ILE A 223 21.33 -4.33 1.80
C ILE A 223 20.82 -4.68 0.39
N PRO A 224 20.78 -5.97 0.00
CA PRO A 224 20.24 -6.36 -1.30
C PRO A 224 18.76 -5.97 -1.45
N MET A 225 18.36 -5.68 -2.68
CA MET A 225 17.02 -5.21 -3.02
C MET A 225 16.42 -6.00 -4.19
N CYS A 226 15.12 -6.26 -4.13
CA CYS A 226 14.31 -6.85 -5.19
C CYS A 226 13.07 -5.97 -5.42
N VAL A 227 12.78 -5.65 -6.68
CA VAL A 227 11.54 -4.96 -7.07
C VAL A 227 10.60 -5.99 -7.69
N VAL A 228 9.38 -6.06 -7.16
CA VAL A 228 8.33 -6.98 -7.58
C VAL A 228 7.19 -6.15 -8.14
N CYS A 229 6.95 -6.24 -9.44
CA CYS A 229 5.80 -5.61 -10.08
C CYS A 229 4.64 -6.62 -10.16
N GLN A 230 3.62 -6.39 -9.34
CA GLN A 230 2.43 -7.23 -9.23
C GLN A 230 1.42 -6.92 -10.34
N GLY A 231 0.55 -7.89 -10.62
CA GLY A 231 -0.58 -7.71 -11.54
C GLY A 231 -0.19 -7.63 -13.02
N ALA A 232 0.85 -8.34 -13.47
CA ALA A 232 1.32 -8.25 -14.85
C ALA A 232 0.29 -8.71 -15.91
N GLU A 233 -0.78 -9.41 -15.52
CA GLU A 233 -1.94 -9.67 -16.38
C GLU A 233 -2.68 -8.38 -16.79
N LYS A 234 -2.51 -7.28 -16.05
CA LYS A 234 -3.06 -5.96 -16.39
C LYS A 234 -2.36 -5.32 -17.61
N ILE A 235 -1.21 -5.83 -18.06
CA ILE A 235 -0.54 -5.37 -19.30
C ILE A 235 -1.48 -5.51 -20.50
N GLU A 236 -2.16 -6.65 -20.63
CA GLU A 236 -3.12 -6.89 -21.73
C GLU A 236 -4.31 -5.91 -21.65
N LYS A 237 -4.71 -5.53 -20.44
CA LYS A 237 -5.76 -4.52 -20.22
C LYS A 237 -5.30 -3.13 -20.66
N LEU A 238 -4.07 -2.73 -20.33
CA LEU A 238 -3.50 -1.43 -20.75
C LEU A 238 -3.44 -1.31 -22.28
N GLU A 239 -3.05 -2.38 -22.97
CA GLU A 239 -3.03 -2.41 -24.44
C GLU A 239 -4.44 -2.25 -25.03
N LYS A 240 -5.42 -3.01 -24.52
CA LYS A 240 -6.78 -3.04 -25.08
C LYS A 240 -7.62 -1.81 -24.73
N GLU A 241 -7.55 -1.34 -23.49
CA GLU A 241 -8.43 -0.28 -22.98
C GLU A 241 -7.81 1.11 -23.05
N HIS A 242 -6.47 1.20 -22.99
CA HIS A 242 -5.76 2.48 -22.93
C HIS A 242 -4.88 2.75 -24.15
N GLY A 243 -4.88 1.85 -25.14
CA GLY A 243 -4.19 2.05 -26.41
C GLY A 243 -2.67 2.02 -26.30
N TRP A 244 -2.14 1.44 -25.24
CA TRP A 244 -0.70 1.28 -25.07
C TRP A 244 -0.14 0.32 -26.10
N HIS A 245 1.09 0.57 -26.53
CA HIS A 245 1.81 -0.24 -27.49
C HIS A 245 3.09 -0.81 -26.85
N GLU A 246 3.82 -1.60 -27.63
CA GLU A 246 5.08 -2.19 -27.18
C GLU A 246 6.10 -1.12 -26.78
N GLU A 247 5.98 0.10 -27.33
CA GLU A 247 6.90 1.21 -27.07
C GLU A 247 6.87 1.65 -25.61
N GLU A 248 5.69 1.74 -25.01
CA GLU A 248 5.50 2.10 -23.61
C GLU A 248 6.03 1.01 -22.67
N PHE A 249 5.76 -0.27 -23.00
CA PHE A 249 6.24 -1.40 -22.20
C PHE A 249 7.77 -1.55 -22.26
N ASP A 250 8.37 -1.41 -23.45
CA ASP A 250 9.81 -1.38 -23.65
C ASP A 250 10.45 -0.22 -22.88
N PHE A 251 9.87 0.98 -22.95
CA PHE A 251 10.36 2.14 -22.23
C PHE A 251 10.35 1.90 -20.72
N ILE A 252 9.24 1.39 -20.16
CA ILE A 252 9.16 1.04 -18.73
C ILE A 252 10.25 0.05 -18.36
N LEU A 253 10.42 -1.01 -19.16
CA LEU A 253 11.40 -2.05 -18.89
C LEU A 253 12.84 -1.50 -18.96
N GLN A 254 13.17 -0.71 -19.98
CA GLN A 254 14.48 -0.06 -20.10
C GLN A 254 14.75 0.87 -18.93
N PHE A 255 13.77 1.71 -18.57
CA PHE A 255 13.89 2.68 -17.48
C PHE A 255 14.10 2.00 -16.12
N MET A 256 13.25 1.04 -15.77
CA MET A 256 13.35 0.30 -14.52
C MET A 256 14.67 -0.47 -14.45
N ARG A 257 15.11 -1.12 -15.53
CA ARG A 257 16.41 -1.81 -15.59
C ARG A 257 17.57 -0.86 -15.37
N THR A 258 17.57 0.31 -16.01
CA THR A 258 18.64 1.30 -15.86
C THR A 258 18.79 1.80 -14.42
N ILE A 259 17.69 2.13 -13.74
CA ILE A 259 17.76 2.64 -12.37
C ILE A 259 18.06 1.54 -11.34
N LEU A 260 17.54 0.33 -11.55
CA LEU A 260 17.78 -0.81 -10.65
C LEU A 260 19.19 -1.39 -10.77
N LEU A 261 19.81 -1.27 -11.95
CA LEU A 261 21.21 -1.64 -12.16
C LEU A 261 22.16 -0.88 -11.21
N LYS A 262 21.86 0.40 -10.94
CA LYS A 262 22.63 1.25 -10.00
C LYS A 262 22.62 0.70 -8.58
N HIS A 263 21.57 0.00 -8.20
CA HIS A 263 21.42 -0.59 -6.88
C HIS A 263 21.82 -2.08 -6.81
N GLY A 264 22.19 -2.70 -7.94
CA GLY A 264 22.40 -4.16 -8.01
C GLY A 264 21.13 -4.97 -7.76
N ALA A 265 19.95 -4.35 -7.91
CA ALA A 265 18.68 -4.94 -7.54
C ALA A 265 18.16 -5.91 -8.61
N SER A 266 17.37 -6.90 -8.18
CA SER A 266 16.61 -7.75 -9.09
C SER A 266 15.25 -7.14 -9.45
N LEU A 267 14.72 -7.50 -10.60
CA LEU A 267 13.37 -7.11 -11.06
C LEU A 267 12.58 -8.36 -11.44
N ILE A 268 11.34 -8.47 -10.99
CA ILE A 268 10.44 -9.55 -11.39
C ILE A 268 9.02 -9.03 -11.58
N TYR A 269 8.37 -9.47 -12.65
CA TYR A 269 6.93 -9.28 -12.85
C TYR A 269 6.21 -10.54 -12.40
N THR A 270 5.12 -10.33 -11.66
CA THR A 270 4.34 -11.43 -11.10
C THR A 270 2.92 -11.36 -11.62
N THR A 271 2.43 -12.53 -12.00
CA THR A 271 1.00 -12.82 -12.13
C THR A 271 0.63 -13.84 -11.05
N PRO A 272 -0.65 -13.98 -10.69
CA PRO A 272 -1.09 -14.93 -9.68
C PRO A 272 -0.64 -16.39 -9.89
N PHE A 273 -0.23 -16.76 -11.10
CA PHE A 273 0.15 -18.12 -11.49
C PHE A 273 1.66 -18.32 -11.70
N LEU A 274 2.51 -17.35 -11.36
CA LEU A 274 3.98 -17.42 -11.56
C LEU A 274 4.77 -17.52 -10.24
N ALA A 275 4.23 -18.24 -9.27
CA ALA A 275 4.79 -18.36 -7.91
C ALA A 275 6.23 -18.89 -7.84
N ASN A 276 6.55 -19.92 -8.64
CA ASN A 276 7.84 -20.62 -8.57
C ASN A 276 9.05 -19.72 -8.83
N SER A 277 8.94 -18.79 -9.78
CA SER A 277 10.01 -17.88 -10.16
C SER A 277 10.29 -16.84 -9.07
N LEU A 278 9.22 -16.31 -8.45
CA LEU A 278 9.31 -15.38 -7.33
C LEU A 278 9.98 -16.05 -6.13
N GLN A 279 9.49 -17.23 -5.75
CA GLN A 279 10.03 -18.00 -4.63
C GLN A 279 11.52 -18.30 -4.83
N SER A 280 11.89 -18.78 -6.02
CA SER A 280 13.28 -19.06 -6.39
C SER A 280 14.17 -17.83 -6.25
N LEU A 281 13.70 -16.67 -6.72
CA LEU A 281 14.44 -15.42 -6.67
C LEU A 281 14.64 -14.95 -5.23
N ILE A 282 13.56 -14.86 -4.44
CA ILE A 282 13.61 -14.40 -3.05
C ILE A 282 14.47 -15.33 -2.19
N HIS A 283 14.29 -16.66 -2.30
CA HIS A 283 15.06 -17.63 -1.53
C HIS A 283 16.54 -17.57 -1.90
N SER A 284 16.87 -17.52 -3.20
CA SER A 284 18.26 -17.38 -3.62
C SER A 284 18.88 -16.05 -3.17
N SER A 285 18.11 -14.95 -3.13
CA SER A 285 18.61 -13.65 -2.67
C SER A 285 18.80 -13.59 -1.15
N LEU A 286 18.07 -14.41 -0.38
CA LEU A 286 18.29 -14.59 1.05
C LEU A 286 19.39 -15.63 1.36
N GLY A 287 20.07 -16.17 0.36
CA GLY A 287 21.08 -17.23 0.54
C GLY A 287 20.48 -18.54 1.08
N ILE A 288 19.19 -18.77 0.84
CA ILE A 288 18.51 -20.03 1.16
C ILE A 288 18.69 -20.96 -0.04
N HIS A 289 19.32 -22.10 0.19
CA HIS A 289 19.60 -23.08 -0.86
C HIS A 289 19.04 -24.44 -0.47
N SER A 290 18.30 -25.05 -1.40
CA SER A 290 17.84 -26.42 -1.27
C SER A 290 19.02 -27.38 -1.26
N LEU A 291 19.00 -28.36 -0.36
CA LEU A 291 20.04 -29.39 -0.28
C LEU A 291 19.82 -30.49 -1.33
N LEU A 292 18.62 -30.56 -1.88
CA LEU A 292 18.17 -31.60 -2.82
C LEU A 292 18.11 -31.12 -4.26
N LYS A 293 17.83 -29.83 -4.48
CA LYS A 293 17.64 -29.25 -5.81
C LYS A 293 18.43 -27.97 -5.97
N ARG A 294 19.33 -27.94 -6.96
CA ARG A 294 19.96 -26.68 -7.38
C ARG A 294 18.94 -25.83 -8.13
N GLN A 295 18.58 -24.69 -7.55
CA GLN A 295 17.63 -23.76 -8.13
C GLN A 295 18.38 -22.82 -9.09
N SER A 296 18.14 -22.95 -10.40
CA SER A 296 18.68 -22.03 -11.41
C SER A 296 17.64 -20.98 -11.76
N LEU A 297 18.03 -19.71 -11.68
CA LEU A 297 17.19 -18.59 -12.09
C LEU A 297 17.31 -18.40 -13.60
N LYS A 298 16.22 -18.64 -14.33
CA LYS A 298 16.16 -18.36 -15.76
C LYS A 298 15.66 -16.94 -15.97
N HIS A 299 16.58 -16.06 -16.36
CA HIS A 299 16.24 -14.69 -16.75
C HIS A 299 15.27 -14.67 -17.94
N ASN A 300 14.43 -13.65 -18.00
CA ASN A 300 13.54 -13.38 -19.10
C ASN A 300 13.34 -11.87 -19.25
N VAL A 301 13.59 -11.38 -20.46
CA VAL A 301 13.36 -9.98 -20.85
C VAL A 301 12.54 -9.88 -22.14
N ILE A 302 11.99 -11.02 -22.60
CA ILE A 302 11.31 -11.15 -23.88
C ILE A 302 9.80 -11.23 -23.66
N ASP A 303 9.35 -12.13 -22.77
CA ASP A 303 7.91 -12.20 -22.47
C ASP A 303 7.53 -11.08 -21.50
N ARG A 304 6.81 -10.07 -22.03
CA ARG A 304 6.45 -8.83 -21.31
C ARG A 304 5.73 -9.04 -19.98
N ASP A 305 4.97 -10.12 -19.83
CA ASP A 305 4.22 -10.46 -18.61
C ASP A 305 5.01 -11.39 -17.66
N LYS A 306 6.21 -11.84 -18.05
CA LYS A 306 7.05 -12.78 -17.30
C LYS A 306 8.49 -12.33 -17.19
N ILE A 307 8.69 -11.02 -17.02
CA ILE A 307 10.02 -10.44 -16.84
C ILE A 307 10.65 -10.97 -15.55
N LEU A 308 11.88 -11.43 -15.65
CA LEU A 308 12.70 -11.84 -14.53
C LEU A 308 14.16 -11.48 -14.79
N ILE A 309 14.71 -10.62 -13.93
CA ILE A 309 16.06 -10.10 -14.03
C ILE A 309 16.73 -10.32 -12.68
N PRO A 310 17.57 -11.36 -12.54
CA PRO A 310 18.32 -11.59 -11.30
C PRO A 310 19.37 -10.49 -11.08
N SER A 311 19.74 -10.27 -9.83
CA SER A 311 20.89 -9.42 -9.49
C SER A 311 22.15 -9.87 -10.25
N ASN A 312 22.97 -8.91 -10.68
CA ASN A 312 24.21 -9.11 -11.45
C ASN A 312 24.06 -9.74 -12.85
N TRP A 313 22.83 -9.95 -13.36
CA TRP A 313 22.65 -10.43 -14.74
C TRP A 313 22.70 -9.30 -15.79
N ASP A 314 22.16 -8.13 -15.44
CA ASP A 314 21.91 -7.05 -16.40
C ASP A 314 23.16 -6.20 -16.67
N SER A 315 23.14 -5.42 -17.77
CA SER A 315 24.17 -4.43 -18.10
C SER A 315 23.65 -3.43 -19.14
N TRP A 316 24.25 -2.24 -19.26
CA TRP A 316 23.85 -1.25 -20.28
C TRP A 316 23.81 -1.81 -21.70
N GLY A 317 24.73 -2.71 -22.05
CA GLY A 317 24.71 -3.39 -23.34
C GLY A 317 23.43 -4.20 -23.58
N LYS A 318 22.89 -4.88 -22.55
CA LYS A 318 21.65 -5.65 -22.65
C LYS A 318 20.39 -4.79 -22.60
N ILE A 319 20.45 -3.61 -21.97
CA ILE A 319 19.32 -2.68 -21.90
C ILE A 319 19.17 -1.95 -23.24
N ARG A 320 20.30 -1.55 -23.85
CA ARG A 320 20.33 -0.81 -25.13
C ARG A 320 19.67 -1.55 -26.29
N ILE A 321 19.74 -2.88 -26.30
CA ILE A 321 19.25 -3.70 -27.41
C ILE A 321 17.73 -3.87 -27.44
N ILE A 322 17.00 -3.52 -26.38
CA ILE A 322 15.53 -3.61 -26.38
C ILE A 322 14.98 -2.68 -27.45
N ARG A 323 15.35 -1.40 -27.35
CA ARG A 323 14.88 -0.35 -28.26
C ARG A 323 15.92 0.76 -28.38
N GLU A 324 16.12 1.23 -29.61
CA GLU A 324 17.03 2.35 -29.90
C GLU A 324 16.48 3.69 -29.39
N GLY A 325 17.36 4.65 -29.14
CA GLY A 325 16.98 6.01 -28.72
C GLY A 325 16.76 6.22 -27.22
N PHE A 326 16.93 5.19 -26.38
CA PHE A 326 16.83 5.32 -24.93
C PHE A 326 18.13 5.88 -24.31
N ASP A 327 18.04 7.05 -23.66
CA ASP A 327 19.16 7.71 -22.99
C ASP A 327 19.41 7.17 -21.58
N MET A 328 20.14 6.06 -21.50
CA MET A 328 20.51 5.44 -20.22
C MET A 328 21.40 6.32 -19.35
N GLU A 329 22.25 7.16 -19.95
CA GLU A 329 23.21 7.98 -19.20
C GLU A 329 22.49 9.17 -18.54
N GLY A 330 21.62 9.84 -19.27
CA GLY A 330 20.74 10.87 -18.73
C GLY A 330 19.83 10.33 -17.64
N VAL A 331 19.15 9.19 -17.88
CA VAL A 331 18.30 8.54 -16.86
C VAL A 331 19.11 8.14 -15.64
N GLY A 332 20.26 7.51 -15.83
CA GLY A 332 21.13 7.08 -14.74
C GLY A 332 21.66 8.24 -13.90
N THR A 333 22.01 9.35 -14.53
CA THR A 333 22.49 10.58 -13.86
C THR A 333 21.35 11.27 -13.12
N GLY A 334 20.21 11.46 -13.78
CA GLY A 334 19.01 12.04 -13.17
C GLY A 334 18.55 11.25 -11.95
N TRP A 335 18.60 9.92 -12.01
CA TRP A 335 18.26 9.06 -10.88
C TRP A 335 19.19 9.26 -9.68
N SER A 336 20.51 9.33 -9.89
CA SER A 336 21.48 9.60 -8.83
C SER A 336 21.23 10.93 -8.12
N ILE A 337 20.76 11.95 -8.84
CA ILE A 337 20.38 13.25 -8.27
C ILE A 337 19.07 13.12 -7.47
N GLU A 338 18.07 12.44 -8.03
CA GLU A 338 16.74 12.35 -7.44
C GLU A 338 16.66 11.59 -6.14
N ILE A 339 17.50 10.58 -5.95
CA ILE A 339 17.43 9.73 -4.76
C ILE A 339 18.19 10.32 -3.56
N GLN A 340 18.87 11.45 -3.73
CA GLN A 340 19.43 12.22 -2.63
C GLN A 340 18.31 12.95 -1.85
N ASP A 341 18.60 13.29 -0.60
CA ASP A 341 17.72 14.15 0.19
C ASP A 341 17.57 15.52 -0.47
N LYS A 342 16.38 16.12 -0.36
CA LYS A 342 16.19 17.50 -0.79
C LYS A 342 17.15 18.38 0.03
N PRO A 343 18.01 19.21 -0.59
CA PRO A 343 18.90 20.07 0.15
C PRO A 343 18.05 20.94 1.10
N LYS A 344 18.44 20.98 2.38
CA LYS A 344 17.83 21.93 3.32
C LYS A 344 18.00 23.32 2.73
N GLN A 345 16.90 24.05 2.52
CA GLN A 345 16.97 25.44 2.09
C GLN A 345 17.92 26.17 3.05
N PHE A 346 19.02 26.69 2.52
CA PHE A 346 20.03 27.37 3.30
C PHE A 346 19.45 28.73 3.70
N HIS A 347 18.79 28.81 4.85
CA HIS A 347 18.51 30.09 5.48
C HIS A 347 19.86 30.66 5.93
N GLY A 348 20.40 31.56 5.11
CA GLY A 348 21.66 32.22 5.37
C GLY A 348 21.68 32.80 6.78
N VAL A 349 22.74 32.49 7.52
CA VAL A 349 23.05 33.14 8.79
C VAL A 349 23.44 34.58 8.46
N SER A 350 22.50 35.51 8.56
CA SER A 350 22.82 36.93 8.59
C SER A 350 23.26 37.27 10.01
N GLU A 351 24.57 37.30 10.24
CA GLU A 351 25.13 38.09 11.33
C GLU A 351 24.92 39.57 10.99
N THR A 352 23.93 40.21 11.62
CA THR A 352 24.02 41.60 12.08
C THR A 352 22.77 41.94 12.88
N ASP A 353 22.96 42.18 14.17
CA ASP A 353 22.03 42.91 15.03
C ASP A 353 21.72 44.28 14.41
N GLY A 354 20.43 44.65 14.28
CA GLY A 354 20.06 46.04 14.02
C GLY A 354 18.69 46.31 13.38
N ASN A 355 17.63 46.21 14.20
CA ASN A 355 16.34 46.90 14.10
C ASN A 355 15.24 46.33 13.16
N PRO A 356 13.96 46.26 13.62
CA PRO A 356 12.84 45.82 12.80
C PRO A 356 12.13 47.02 12.17
N ASP A 357 12.04 47.07 10.85
CA ASP A 357 10.98 47.85 10.20
C ASP A 357 10.57 47.23 8.86
N GLU A 358 9.27 47.33 8.59
CA GLU A 358 8.48 46.55 7.64
C GLU A 358 8.88 46.77 6.17
N GLY A 359 8.81 45.69 5.38
CA GLY A 359 9.10 45.73 3.95
C GLY A 359 8.56 44.51 3.20
N ASN A 360 7.24 44.31 3.23
CA ASN A 360 6.40 43.70 2.19
C ASN A 360 7.13 42.93 1.07
N ALA A 361 7.49 41.67 1.31
CA ALA A 361 7.82 40.72 0.25
C ALA A 361 6.66 39.72 0.13
N ARG A 362 5.73 40.01 -0.78
CA ARG A 362 4.77 39.04 -1.30
C ARG A 362 5.57 37.87 -1.85
N SER A 363 5.62 36.75 -1.13
CA SER A 363 6.08 35.49 -1.67
C SER A 363 5.10 35.04 -2.74
N ASN A 364 5.45 35.30 -4.01
CA ASN A 364 4.80 34.67 -5.15
C ASN A 364 4.98 33.15 -5.02
N PRO A 365 3.93 32.32 -4.94
CA PRO A 365 4.08 30.86 -4.87
C PRO A 365 4.53 30.23 -6.19
N GLU A 366 4.68 31.02 -7.26
CA GLU A 366 4.85 30.51 -8.63
C GLU A 366 6.31 30.53 -9.15
N GLN A 367 7.30 30.69 -8.27
CA GLN A 367 8.70 30.86 -8.71
C GLN A 367 9.74 29.95 -8.03
N GLU A 368 9.33 28.74 -7.62
CA GLU A 368 10.24 27.65 -7.21
C GLU A 368 10.15 26.38 -8.08
N ALA A 369 9.56 26.47 -9.28
CA ALA A 369 9.56 25.39 -10.27
C ALA A 369 10.23 25.85 -11.56
N MET A 370 11.52 26.22 -11.50
CA MET A 370 12.35 26.05 -12.69
C MET A 370 12.64 24.55 -12.80
N GLU A 371 11.74 23.86 -13.51
CA GLU A 371 11.88 22.47 -13.94
C GLU A 371 13.10 22.36 -14.85
N ASP A 372 14.23 22.03 -14.25
CA ASP A 372 15.35 21.48 -14.99
C ASP A 372 14.88 20.11 -15.52
N GLY A 373 14.85 19.94 -16.84
CA GLY A 373 14.45 18.70 -17.52
C GLY A 373 15.38 17.50 -17.25
N SER A 374 16.14 17.54 -16.16
CA SER A 374 17.11 16.55 -15.68
C SER A 374 16.52 15.54 -14.68
N SER A 375 15.26 15.72 -14.28
CA SER A 375 14.57 14.82 -13.35
C SER A 375 14.14 13.50 -14.03
N ALA A 376 14.75 12.39 -13.64
CA ALA A 376 14.39 11.04 -14.08
C ALA A 376 12.90 10.71 -13.85
N THR A 377 12.33 11.07 -12.70
CA THR A 377 10.89 10.98 -12.40
C THR A 377 10.06 11.76 -13.41
N LEU A 378 10.44 13.01 -13.74
CA LEU A 378 9.70 13.80 -14.74
C LEU A 378 9.80 13.18 -16.13
N ILE A 379 10.99 12.74 -16.56
CA ILE A 379 11.18 12.04 -17.84
C ILE A 379 10.27 10.82 -17.94
N TYR A 380 10.19 10.03 -16.87
CA TYR A 380 9.34 8.85 -16.81
C TYR A 380 7.85 9.21 -16.89
N GLU A 381 7.36 10.13 -16.06
CA GLU A 381 5.94 10.50 -16.00
C GLU A 381 5.45 11.27 -17.23
N GLN A 382 6.34 11.99 -17.92
CA GLN A 382 6.00 12.65 -19.19
C GLN A 382 5.78 11.64 -20.32
N THR A 383 6.53 10.53 -20.28
CA THR A 383 6.46 9.44 -21.28
C THR A 383 5.35 8.45 -20.95
N ILE A 384 5.26 8.04 -19.69
CA ILE A 384 4.27 7.09 -19.18
C ILE A 384 3.21 7.87 -18.39
N ARG A 385 2.13 8.22 -19.07
CA ARG A 385 1.05 9.05 -18.52
C ARG A 385 -0.08 8.22 -17.93
N ASP A 386 -0.80 8.81 -16.98
CA ASP A 386 -2.03 8.24 -16.44
C ASP A 386 -3.17 8.36 -17.47
N PRO A 387 -3.70 7.25 -18.01
CA PRO A 387 -4.80 7.28 -18.97
C PRO A 387 -6.07 7.93 -18.41
N LYS A 388 -6.29 7.89 -17.09
CA LYS A 388 -7.46 8.53 -16.45
C LYS A 388 -7.34 10.05 -16.49
N ARG A 389 -6.11 10.59 -16.46
CA ARG A 389 -5.83 12.03 -16.55
C ARG A 389 -6.08 12.56 -17.97
N ASP A 390 -5.73 11.78 -18.98
CA ASP A 390 -6.03 12.15 -20.37
C ASP A 390 -7.54 12.12 -20.65
N LEU A 391 -8.27 11.16 -20.06
CA LEU A 391 -9.74 11.11 -20.15
C LEU A 391 -10.43 12.27 -19.43
N SER A 392 -9.91 12.75 -18.30
CA SER A 392 -10.48 13.92 -17.61
C SER A 392 -10.23 15.21 -18.38
N ILE A 393 -9.04 15.38 -18.96
CA ILE A 393 -8.71 16.52 -19.84
C ILE A 393 -9.54 16.48 -21.12
N ALA A 394 -9.67 15.32 -21.77
CA ALA A 394 -10.53 15.14 -22.95
C ALA A 394 -12.02 15.39 -22.66
N ARG A 395 -12.49 15.09 -21.44
CA ARG A 395 -13.84 15.42 -20.99
C ARG A 395 -14.04 16.90 -20.66
N SER A 396 -13.02 17.58 -20.14
CA SER A 396 -13.07 19.04 -19.87
C SER A 396 -13.01 19.90 -21.14
N SER A 397 -12.48 19.37 -22.24
CA SER A 397 -12.35 20.05 -23.53
C SER A 397 -13.56 19.85 -24.46
N GLN A 398 -14.56 19.07 -24.04
CA GLN A 398 -15.87 19.02 -24.70
C GLN A 398 -16.71 20.22 -24.24
N PRO A 399 -17.13 21.12 -25.15
CA PRO A 399 -18.02 22.23 -24.80
C PRO A 399 -19.42 21.66 -24.54
N GLY A 400 -19.73 21.36 -23.27
CA GLY A 400 -21.07 20.90 -22.85
C GLY A 400 -21.12 19.78 -21.80
N GLY A 401 -20.01 19.43 -21.15
CA GLY A 401 -19.98 18.40 -20.10
C GLY A 401 -20.21 18.98 -18.70
N ASP A 402 -21.47 19.16 -18.32
CA ASP A 402 -21.93 19.73 -17.04
C ASP A 402 -21.70 18.79 -15.82
N LYS A 403 -20.44 18.42 -15.56
CA LYS A 403 -20.03 17.59 -14.40
C LYS A 403 -18.67 17.98 -13.81
N ALA A 404 -18.48 19.27 -13.55
CA ALA A 404 -17.62 19.66 -12.44
C ALA A 404 -18.44 19.41 -11.15
N ILE A 405 -18.11 18.38 -10.37
CA ILE A 405 -18.56 18.27 -8.96
C ILE A 405 -17.65 19.15 -8.12
N GLU A 406 -17.43 20.38 -8.56
CA GLU A 406 -16.84 21.44 -7.77
C GLU A 406 -17.84 22.58 -7.88
N VAL A 407 -18.65 22.72 -6.83
CA VAL A 407 -19.45 23.93 -6.66
C VAL A 407 -18.44 25.01 -6.36
N GLU A 408 -18.14 25.86 -7.35
CA GLU A 408 -17.35 27.06 -7.14
C GLU A 408 -18.10 27.91 -6.11
N THR A 409 -17.63 27.86 -4.86
CA THR A 409 -18.27 28.59 -3.77
C THR A 409 -18.01 30.07 -4.02
N ARG A 410 -19.09 30.83 -4.24
CA ARG A 410 -19.02 32.27 -4.37
C ARG A 410 -18.31 32.88 -3.16
N ASP A 411 -17.46 33.88 -3.40
CA ASP A 411 -16.78 34.61 -2.33
C ASP A 411 -17.76 35.10 -1.27
N MET A 412 -17.44 34.85 0.00
CA MET A 412 -18.35 35.04 1.13
C MET A 412 -18.76 36.50 1.29
N GLN A 413 -17.85 37.45 1.03
CA GLN A 413 -18.16 38.88 1.11
C GLN A 413 -19.10 39.30 -0.01
N SER A 414 -18.89 38.79 -1.22
CA SER A 414 -19.78 39.06 -2.36
C SER A 414 -21.19 38.47 -2.18
N PHE A 415 -21.32 37.31 -1.52
CA PHE A 415 -22.63 36.73 -1.19
C PHE A 415 -23.35 37.56 -0.13
N LEU A 416 -22.66 37.94 0.95
CA LEU A 416 -23.24 38.73 2.02
C LEU A 416 -23.63 40.14 1.56
N SER A 417 -22.86 40.75 0.66
CA SER A 417 -23.21 42.06 0.09
C SER A 417 -24.51 42.01 -0.72
N ASP A 418 -24.72 40.95 -1.50
CA ASP A 418 -25.93 40.77 -2.28
C ASP A 418 -27.14 40.52 -1.37
N GLN A 419 -26.98 39.70 -0.33
CA GLN A 419 -28.05 39.43 0.63
C GLN A 419 -28.43 40.67 1.46
N LEU A 420 -27.46 41.55 1.76
CA LEU A 420 -27.73 42.83 2.43
C LEU A 420 -28.67 43.70 1.59
N GLN A 421 -28.46 43.77 0.27
CA GLN A 421 -29.33 44.55 -0.62
C GLN A 421 -30.76 44.01 -0.65
N VAL A 422 -30.91 42.68 -0.65
CA VAL A 422 -32.23 42.04 -0.60
C VAL A 422 -32.94 42.35 0.72
N LEU A 423 -32.22 42.32 1.86
CA LEU A 423 -32.77 42.65 3.17
C LEU A 423 -33.19 44.13 3.27
N ASP A 424 -32.40 45.04 2.72
CA ASP A 424 -32.76 46.46 2.67
C ASP A 424 -34.01 46.71 1.81
N GLN A 425 -34.16 45.96 0.71
CA GLN A 425 -35.36 46.04 -0.13
C GLN A 425 -36.58 45.51 0.62
N LEU A 426 -36.49 44.34 1.26
CA LEU A 426 -37.59 43.76 2.04
C LEU A 426 -37.98 44.66 3.21
N LYS A 427 -37.00 45.26 3.90
CA LYS A 427 -37.25 46.24 4.94
C LYS A 427 -38.00 47.46 4.41
N ALA A 428 -37.62 47.97 3.24
CA ALA A 428 -38.32 49.10 2.62
C ALA A 428 -39.76 48.73 2.22
N GLU A 429 -39.98 47.53 1.70
CA GLU A 429 -41.31 47.01 1.37
C GLU A 429 -42.18 46.86 2.63
N ASP A 430 -41.64 46.35 3.72
CA ASP A 430 -42.35 46.24 4.99
C ASP A 430 -42.65 47.61 5.62
N GLU A 431 -41.72 48.57 5.58
CA GLU A 431 -42.00 49.94 6.02
C GLU A 431 -43.09 50.61 5.16
N GLN A 432 -43.14 50.33 3.85
CA GLN A 432 -44.20 50.81 2.98
C GLN A 432 -45.53 50.16 3.31
N ARG A 433 -45.54 48.84 3.56
CA ARG A 433 -46.72 48.08 3.99
C ARG A 433 -47.27 48.62 5.31
N ASP A 434 -46.41 48.87 6.29
CA ASP A 434 -46.77 49.47 7.58
C ASP A 434 -47.31 50.90 7.45
N LYS A 435 -46.70 51.72 6.58
CA LYS A 435 -47.21 53.07 6.29
C LYS A 435 -48.59 53.02 5.62
N GLN A 436 -48.86 52.05 4.75
CA GLN A 436 -50.17 51.84 4.14
C GLN A 436 -51.20 51.38 5.18
N LEU A 437 -50.84 50.46 6.08
CA LEU A 437 -51.70 50.00 7.17
C LEU A 437 -52.04 51.14 8.15
N ARG A 438 -51.08 52.01 8.49
CA ARG A 438 -51.32 53.20 9.33
C ARG A 438 -52.17 54.26 8.64
N LYS A 439 -52.09 54.41 7.31
CA LYS A 439 -52.96 55.32 6.54
C LYS A 439 -54.40 54.80 6.42
N GLY A 440 -54.59 53.48 6.42
CA GLY A 440 -55.90 52.84 6.45
C GLY A 440 -56.61 52.90 7.82
N GLY A 441 -55.88 53.19 8.90
CA GLY A 441 -56.41 53.26 10.27
C GLY A 441 -57.15 54.55 10.64
N LEU A 442 -57.14 55.59 9.81
CA LEU A 442 -57.78 56.89 10.13
C LEU A 442 -59.27 56.99 9.76
N LEU A 443 -59.94 55.87 9.46
CA LEU A 443 -61.35 55.84 9.03
C LEU A 443 -62.24 54.87 9.83
N LYS A 444 -61.86 54.48 11.05
CA LYS A 444 -62.76 53.67 11.88
C LYS A 444 -62.56 53.86 13.38
N ASP A 445 -62.81 55.08 13.86
CA ASP A 445 -63.15 55.33 15.26
C ASP A 445 -64.67 55.44 15.39
N GLN A 446 -65.33 54.33 15.76
CA GLN A 446 -66.47 54.37 16.66
C GLN A 446 -66.75 52.97 17.26
N GLU A 447 -66.60 52.93 18.59
CA GLU A 447 -67.13 51.98 19.59
C GLU A 447 -66.41 50.64 19.88
N ASN A 448 -65.78 50.64 21.07
CA ASN A 448 -65.66 49.59 22.09
C ASN A 448 -64.63 48.43 21.96
N ASN A 449 -63.41 48.75 22.41
CA ASN A 449 -62.59 48.07 23.44
C ASN A 449 -62.50 46.51 23.54
N ILE A 450 -61.35 46.01 23.05
CA ILE A 450 -60.39 45.00 23.58
C ILE A 450 -60.87 43.58 23.95
N SER A 451 -60.33 42.58 23.23
CA SER A 451 -59.43 41.55 23.80
C SER A 451 -58.54 40.92 22.73
N LEU A 452 -57.25 40.79 23.06
CA LEU A 452 -56.17 40.19 22.27
C LEU A 452 -56.47 38.74 21.87
N ASP A 453 -56.20 38.39 20.61
CA ASP A 453 -55.64 37.09 20.23
C ASP A 453 -54.99 37.19 18.83
N GLU A 454 -53.68 37.41 18.84
CA GLU A 454 -52.82 37.59 17.66
C GLU A 454 -51.91 36.35 17.48
N PRO A 455 -52.45 35.20 17.02
CA PRO A 455 -51.62 34.30 16.21
C PRO A 455 -52.32 33.68 14.99
N SER A 456 -53.62 33.91 14.78
CA SER A 456 -54.38 33.15 13.75
C SER A 456 -54.25 33.67 12.31
N ARG A 457 -53.73 34.87 12.07
CA ARG A 457 -53.69 35.46 10.70
C ARG A 457 -52.47 35.08 9.85
N VAL A 458 -51.42 34.52 10.44
CA VAL A 458 -50.21 34.09 9.71
C VAL A 458 -50.37 32.72 9.03
N ASN A 459 -51.35 31.92 9.42
CA ASN A 459 -51.57 30.58 8.87
C ASN A 459 -52.33 30.55 7.53
N GLU A 460 -52.88 31.67 7.04
CA GLU A 460 -53.72 31.69 5.83
C GLU A 460 -52.96 32.05 4.54
N HIS A 461 -51.66 32.36 4.61
CA HIS A 461 -50.85 32.82 3.45
C HIS A 461 -49.73 31.87 3.03
N ILE A 462 -49.59 30.71 3.67
CA ILE A 462 -48.57 29.70 3.33
C ILE A 462 -49.24 28.61 2.49
N GLY A 463 -48.80 28.44 1.24
CA GLY A 463 -49.26 27.34 0.38
C GLY A 463 -48.81 25.97 0.90
N PRO A 464 -49.46 24.87 0.49
CA PRO A 464 -49.21 23.55 1.04
C PRO A 464 -47.73 23.13 0.85
N VAL A 465 -47.08 22.75 1.95
CA VAL A 465 -45.67 22.35 1.95
C VAL A 465 -45.58 20.90 1.48
N GLN A 466 -44.98 20.70 0.30
CA GLN A 466 -44.79 19.36 -0.29
C GLN A 466 -43.32 18.94 -0.21
N PHE A 467 -43.08 17.72 0.30
CA PHE A 467 -41.75 17.13 0.36
C PHE A 467 -41.64 16.00 -0.68
N ASN A 468 -40.53 15.95 -1.43
CA ASN A 468 -40.23 14.84 -2.34
C ASN A 468 -39.34 13.82 -1.62
N MET A 469 -39.88 12.64 -1.35
CA MET A 469 -39.14 11.56 -0.71
C MET A 469 -39.12 10.35 -1.64
N GLY A 470 -37.99 10.16 -2.34
CA GLY A 470 -37.79 9.01 -3.24
C GLY A 470 -38.63 9.03 -4.53
N GLY A 471 -39.03 10.21 -5.02
CA GLY A 471 -39.80 10.35 -6.27
C GLY A 471 -41.32 10.45 -6.07
N ILE A 472 -41.80 10.42 -4.84
CA ILE A 472 -43.20 10.60 -4.48
C ILE A 472 -43.35 11.95 -3.75
N GLN A 473 -44.26 12.79 -4.25
CA GLN A 473 -44.63 14.05 -3.59
C GLN A 473 -45.60 13.75 -2.45
N VAL A 474 -45.24 14.15 -1.23
CA VAL A 474 -46.08 13.96 -0.05
C VAL A 474 -46.40 15.30 0.59
N ASP A 475 -47.69 15.52 0.85
CA ASP A 475 -48.21 16.74 1.50
C ASP A 475 -48.02 16.65 3.02
N ALA A 476 -47.35 17.66 3.58
CA ALA A 476 -47.02 17.73 5.00
C ALA A 476 -48.29 17.79 5.88
N ASP A 477 -49.34 18.46 5.40
CA ASP A 477 -50.56 18.66 6.17
C ASP A 477 -51.37 17.36 6.30
N ASP A 478 -51.33 16.50 5.27
CA ASP A 478 -51.97 15.18 5.31
C ASP A 478 -51.25 14.22 6.27
N MET A 479 -49.90 14.28 6.33
CA MET A 479 -49.13 13.53 7.31
C MET A 479 -49.38 14.01 8.74
N LEU A 480 -49.41 15.33 8.97
CA LEU A 480 -49.72 15.92 10.28
C LEU A 480 -51.13 15.56 10.75
N ARG A 481 -52.10 15.56 9.85
CA ARG A 481 -53.48 15.15 10.17
C ARG A 481 -53.57 13.68 10.54
N LYS A 482 -52.89 12.79 9.81
CA LYS A 482 -52.79 11.35 10.15
C LYS A 482 -52.05 11.11 11.47
N LEU A 483 -51.02 11.90 11.77
CA LEU A 483 -50.30 11.80 13.05
C LEU A 483 -51.21 12.21 14.22
N LYS A 484 -51.97 13.29 14.04
CA LYS A 484 -52.89 13.83 15.04
C LYS A 484 -54.09 12.90 15.28
N GLU A 485 -54.60 12.24 14.23
CA GLU A 485 -55.62 11.19 14.35
C GLU A 485 -55.08 9.95 15.08
N ARG A 486 -53.80 9.61 14.87
CA ARG A 486 -53.12 8.52 15.58
C ARG A 486 -52.87 8.85 17.05
N GLU A 487 -52.58 10.10 17.39
CA GLU A 487 -52.45 10.56 18.78
C GLU A 487 -53.80 10.69 19.50
N ALA A 488 -54.86 11.08 18.80
CA ALA A 488 -56.21 11.19 19.38
C ALA A 488 -56.79 9.84 19.85
N ASN A 489 -56.31 8.73 19.28
CA ASN A 489 -56.69 7.36 19.68
C ASN A 489 -55.86 6.79 20.85
N ARG A 490 -55.01 7.60 21.50
CA ARG A 490 -54.16 7.16 22.61
C ARG A 490 -54.77 7.60 23.95
N THR A 491 -55.36 6.67 24.70
CA THR A 491 -55.91 6.93 26.04
C THR A 491 -54.81 7.27 27.07
N PRO A 492 -55.06 8.18 28.04
CA PRO A 492 -54.02 8.67 28.95
C PRO A 492 -53.94 7.84 30.24
N VAL A 493 -52.75 7.34 30.58
CA VAL A 493 -52.43 6.90 31.96
C VAL A 493 -51.39 7.85 32.55
N ARG A 494 -51.67 8.31 33.77
CA ARG A 494 -50.99 9.37 34.56
C ARG A 494 -49.53 9.02 34.95
N LYS A 495 -48.68 10.07 34.90
CA LYS A 495 -47.57 10.52 35.80
C LYS A 495 -47.24 9.65 37.03
N ASP A 496 -46.02 9.44 37.52
CA ASP A 496 -44.62 9.90 37.35
C ASP A 496 -43.75 8.69 37.85
N THR A 497 -42.50 8.35 37.46
CA THR A 497 -41.20 9.06 37.54
C THR A 497 -40.10 8.23 36.83
N LEU A 498 -39.23 8.91 36.06
CA LEU A 498 -37.81 8.69 35.66
C LEU A 498 -37.23 7.29 35.27
N PRO A 499 -36.33 7.23 34.27
CA PRO A 499 -36.00 5.99 33.54
C PRO A 499 -34.69 5.31 33.99
N GLN A 500 -34.69 3.98 33.97
CA GLN A 500 -33.52 3.16 33.68
C GLN A 500 -33.85 2.24 32.49
N THR A 501 -32.88 2.08 31.60
CA THR A 501 -32.78 1.04 30.54
C THR A 501 -33.07 -0.36 31.14
N PRO A 502 -33.57 -1.40 30.40
CA PRO A 502 -32.89 -1.93 29.20
C PRO A 502 -33.75 -2.79 28.21
N THR A 503 -33.08 -3.23 27.13
CA THR A 503 -33.16 -4.54 26.41
C THR A 503 -34.47 -5.32 26.19
N THR A 504 -34.62 -5.72 24.91
CA THR A 504 -35.11 -7.00 24.35
C THR A 504 -36.60 -7.39 24.45
N SER A 505 -37.16 -7.58 23.23
CA SER A 505 -38.22 -8.50 22.76
C SER A 505 -39.58 -8.51 23.45
N PRO A 506 -40.67 -8.52 22.64
CA PRO A 506 -41.45 -9.76 22.56
C PRO A 506 -42.03 -10.06 21.16
N GLY A 507 -42.26 -11.35 20.91
CA GLY A 507 -43.03 -11.82 19.77
C GLY A 507 -44.53 -11.98 20.03
N SER A 508 -45.17 -12.50 18.98
CA SER A 508 -46.47 -13.19 18.88
C SER A 508 -47.74 -12.37 18.63
N GLY A 509 -48.25 -12.56 17.40
CA GLY A 509 -49.66 -12.53 17.00
C GLY A 509 -49.95 -11.49 15.90
N THR A 510 -50.47 -11.78 14.71
CA THR A 510 -50.98 -13.01 14.07
C THR A 510 -51.24 -12.63 12.59
N GLY A 511 -50.92 -13.50 11.62
CA GLY A 511 -51.65 -13.53 10.33
C GLY A 511 -50.82 -13.40 9.04
N ASP A 512 -50.09 -12.30 8.83
CA ASP A 512 -49.75 -11.87 7.45
C ASP A 512 -48.35 -12.27 6.95
N ASP A 513 -47.40 -12.59 7.82
CA ASP A 513 -46.01 -12.82 7.41
C ASP A 513 -45.80 -14.13 6.61
N LYS A 514 -46.70 -15.11 6.77
CA LYS A 514 -46.62 -16.38 6.02
C LYS A 514 -47.01 -16.22 4.55
N MET A 515 -47.97 -15.35 4.22
CA MET A 515 -48.37 -15.10 2.84
C MET A 515 -47.32 -14.30 2.07
N GLN A 516 -46.65 -13.34 2.73
CA GLN A 516 -45.59 -12.55 2.11
C GLN A 516 -44.35 -13.39 1.79
N ASN A 517 -43.94 -14.29 2.70
CA ASN A 517 -42.81 -15.18 2.43
C ASN A 517 -43.10 -16.19 1.31
N GLN A 518 -44.35 -16.65 1.15
CA GLN A 518 -44.73 -17.58 0.08
C GLN A 518 -44.81 -16.89 -1.29
N ALA A 519 -45.26 -15.63 -1.33
CA ALA A 519 -45.27 -14.81 -2.53
C ALA A 519 -43.85 -14.49 -3.03
N LEU A 520 -42.94 -14.16 -2.11
CA LEU A 520 -41.53 -13.91 -2.42
C LEU A 520 -40.82 -15.19 -2.91
N ALA A 521 -41.07 -16.33 -2.29
CA ALA A 521 -40.50 -17.61 -2.74
C ALA A 521 -40.95 -17.99 -4.17
N SER A 522 -42.21 -17.70 -4.51
CA SER A 522 -42.78 -17.95 -5.85
C SER A 522 -42.18 -17.00 -6.90
N PHE A 523 -41.88 -15.77 -6.51
CA PHE A 523 -41.23 -14.77 -7.36
C PHE A 523 -39.78 -15.14 -7.71
N PHE A 524 -38.99 -15.59 -6.73
CA PHE A 524 -37.62 -16.03 -6.96
C PHE A 524 -37.54 -17.35 -7.75
N ALA A 525 -38.49 -18.27 -7.56
CA ALA A 525 -38.58 -19.49 -8.36
C ALA A 525 -38.87 -19.23 -9.85
N GLY A 526 -39.66 -18.19 -10.16
CA GLY A 526 -39.92 -17.76 -11.54
C GLY A 526 -38.70 -17.14 -12.24
N LEU A 527 -37.78 -16.55 -11.47
CA LEU A 527 -36.56 -15.91 -11.98
C LEU A 527 -35.47 -16.93 -12.37
N VAL A 528 -35.42 -18.07 -11.68
CA VAL A 528 -34.45 -19.15 -11.94
C VAL A 528 -34.84 -20.00 -13.15
N ASN A 529 -36.12 -20.13 -13.47
CA ASN A 529 -36.61 -20.94 -14.60
C ASN A 529 -36.63 -20.22 -15.97
N LYS A 530 -36.18 -18.96 -16.05
CA LYS A 530 -36.14 -18.20 -17.33
C LYS A 530 -34.75 -18.19 -17.98
N LYS A 531 -34.11 -19.36 -18.08
CA LYS A 531 -32.98 -19.59 -19.00
C LYS A 531 -33.05 -21.01 -19.57
N THR A 532 -33.86 -21.20 -20.62
CA THR A 532 -33.64 -22.16 -21.74
C THR A 532 -34.85 -22.12 -22.69
N ALA A 533 -34.76 -21.32 -23.77
CA ALA A 533 -35.46 -21.48 -25.06
C ALA A 533 -35.19 -20.19 -25.86
N GLY A 534 -34.70 -20.16 -27.08
CA GLY A 534 -34.22 -21.15 -28.04
C GLY A 534 -33.67 -20.34 -29.22
N SER A 535 -32.56 -20.78 -29.80
CA SER A 535 -32.00 -20.19 -31.02
C SER A 535 -32.86 -20.55 -32.24
N PRO A 536 -33.11 -19.63 -33.19
CA PRO A 536 -33.43 -19.99 -34.56
C PRO A 536 -32.35 -19.55 -35.56
N ARG A 537 -32.04 -20.49 -36.45
CA ARG A 537 -31.15 -20.42 -37.63
C ARG A 537 -31.51 -19.31 -38.64
N PRO A 538 -30.58 -18.96 -39.56
CA PRO A 538 -30.75 -17.89 -40.55
C PRO A 538 -31.36 -18.36 -41.89
N GLY A 539 -32.09 -17.43 -42.54
CA GLY A 539 -32.36 -17.36 -43.99
C GLY A 539 -33.84 -17.08 -44.35
N PRO A 540 -34.19 -16.61 -45.57
CA PRO A 540 -33.44 -15.82 -46.56
C PRO A 540 -34.17 -14.53 -47.04
N ASN A 541 -33.43 -13.67 -47.76
CA ASN A 541 -33.77 -12.63 -48.76
C ASN A 541 -35.11 -11.84 -48.69
N TYR A 542 -34.99 -10.51 -48.69
CA TYR A 542 -35.31 -9.66 -49.85
C TYR A 542 -34.40 -8.42 -49.89
#